data_AF-A0A653X629-F1
#
_entry.id   AF-A0A653X629-F1
#
_cell.length_a   1.000
_cell.length_b   1.000
_cell.length_c   1.000
_cell.angle_alpha   90.00
_cell.angle_beta   90.00
_cell.angle_gamma   90.00
#
_symmetry.space_group_name_H-M   'P 1'
#
loop_
_entity.id
_entity.type
_entity.pdbx_description
1 polymer ?
#
loop_
_entity_poly.entity_id
_entity_poly.type
_entity_poly.pdbx_seq_one_letter_code
_entity_poly.pdbx_strand_id
1 'polypeptide(L)'
;MPDRDNQINKQPMFSSDLSRRSVFTKIMHAFLLIAVVHQLAVSLLMEGPRPGQSADIFFTLHEYGGYAAFGILCVFWIWSIVRRGETKLGALFPWFSSDRVKAVITDLRLHALELRRRRLPAADDRPLASAIHGLGLLTVTLMALTGILPAVGLVLPESGRLLISTHKLFANLMWAYLIAHAGLAVLHEVIGERVLPKMFSKNG
;
A
#
# COMPACT_ATOMS: atom_id res chain seq x y z
N MET A 1 -18.49 -43.94 35.39
CA MET A 1 -17.87 -43.54 34.12
C MET A 1 -18.57 -42.27 33.64
N PRO A 2 -17.96 -41.09 33.76
CA PRO A 2 -18.48 -39.87 33.16
C PRO A 2 -17.69 -39.48 31.89
N ASP A 3 -18.47 -39.36 30.82
CA ASP A 3 -18.53 -38.28 29.84
C ASP A 3 -17.30 -37.86 29.02
N ARG A 4 -17.31 -38.32 27.77
CA ARG A 4 -16.49 -37.82 26.66
C ARG A 4 -17.30 -36.73 25.94
N ASP A 5 -17.30 -35.50 26.42
CA ASP A 5 -17.77 -34.34 25.62
C ASP A 5 -17.50 -33.02 26.35
N ASN A 6 -16.24 -32.54 26.37
CA ASN A 6 -16.00 -31.09 26.47
C ASN A 6 -14.56 -30.67 26.13
N GLN A 7 -14.08 -31.00 24.92
CA GLN A 7 -12.97 -30.26 24.33
C GLN A 7 -13.47 -29.50 23.10
N ILE A 8 -14.36 -28.53 23.36
CA ILE A 8 -14.54 -27.42 22.42
C ILE A 8 -13.18 -26.73 22.32
N ASN A 9 -12.52 -27.08 21.23
CA ASN A 9 -11.34 -26.49 20.65
C ASN A 9 -11.44 -24.95 20.70
N LYS A 10 -11.00 -24.35 21.80
CA LYS A 10 -10.69 -22.92 21.89
C LYS A 10 -9.39 -22.70 21.11
N GLN A 11 -9.49 -22.80 19.79
CA GLN A 11 -8.49 -22.17 18.92
C GLN A 11 -8.47 -20.69 19.29
N PRO A 12 -7.32 -20.09 19.64
CA PRO A 12 -7.22 -18.65 19.70
C PRO A 12 -7.43 -18.11 18.28
N MET A 13 -8.66 -17.70 18.01
CA MET A 13 -9.03 -16.93 16.83
C MET A 13 -8.26 -15.61 16.91
N PHE A 14 -7.52 -15.27 15.86
CA PHE A 14 -6.63 -14.10 15.73
C PHE A 14 -5.21 -14.27 16.31
N SER A 15 -4.44 -15.19 15.71
CA SER A 15 -2.98 -15.05 15.66
C SER A 15 -2.62 -13.83 14.81
N SER A 16 -1.68 -13.00 15.24
CA SER A 16 -1.27 -11.78 14.52
C SER A 16 -0.74 -12.09 13.11
N ASP A 17 -1.59 -11.91 12.08
CA ASP A 17 -1.34 -12.36 10.70
C ASP A 17 -0.19 -11.60 9.99
N LEU A 18 0.19 -10.41 10.50
CA LEU A 18 1.32 -9.64 9.97
C LEU A 18 2.66 -10.39 10.03
N SER A 19 2.85 -11.32 10.99
CA SER A 19 4.06 -12.13 11.08
C SER A 19 4.14 -13.24 10.03
N ARG A 20 3.01 -13.61 9.39
CA ARG A 20 2.96 -14.69 8.38
C ARG A 20 3.48 -14.28 7.00
N ARG A 21 3.68 -12.98 6.75
CA ARG A 21 4.21 -12.48 5.47
C ARG A 21 5.67 -12.92 5.29
N SER A 22 6.02 -13.33 4.07
CA SER A 22 7.40 -13.72 3.80
C SER A 22 8.35 -12.54 3.93
N VAL A 23 9.59 -12.84 4.29
CA VAL A 23 10.67 -11.84 4.35
C VAL A 23 10.78 -11.09 3.02
N PHE A 24 10.55 -11.76 1.88
CA PHE A 24 10.57 -11.12 0.58
C PHE A 24 9.47 -10.06 0.43
N THR A 25 8.21 -10.38 0.79
CA THR A 25 7.11 -9.41 0.78
C THR A 25 7.42 -8.20 1.66
N LYS A 26 8.01 -8.41 2.83
CA LYS A 26 8.40 -7.35 3.76
C LYS A 26 9.49 -6.45 3.16
N ILE A 27 10.50 -7.04 2.54
CA ILE A 27 11.58 -6.30 1.86
C ILE A 27 11.04 -5.52 0.67
N MET A 28 10.21 -6.13 -0.19
CA MET A 28 9.62 -5.43 -1.33
C MET A 28 8.71 -4.29 -0.88
N HIS A 29 7.94 -4.48 0.20
CA HIS A 29 7.16 -3.40 0.79
C HIS A 29 8.04 -2.26 1.28
N ALA A 30 9.17 -2.54 1.93
CA ALA A 30 10.14 -1.52 2.35
C ALA A 30 10.71 -0.76 1.15
N PHE A 31 11.07 -1.46 0.06
CA PHE A 31 11.52 -0.80 -1.16
C PHE A 31 10.45 0.08 -1.80
N LEU A 32 9.20 -0.38 -1.86
CA LEU A 32 8.09 0.43 -2.35
C LEU A 32 7.87 1.67 -1.48
N LEU A 33 7.91 1.53 -0.15
CA LEU A 33 7.80 2.66 0.77
C LEU A 33 8.91 3.69 0.53
N ILE A 34 10.17 3.24 0.48
CA ILE A 34 11.32 4.12 0.23
C ILE A 34 11.18 4.81 -1.13
N ALA A 35 10.80 4.06 -2.18
CA ALA A 35 10.59 4.60 -3.51
C ALA A 35 9.49 5.67 -3.53
N VAL A 36 8.33 5.40 -2.90
CA VAL A 36 7.23 6.37 -2.81
C VAL A 36 7.65 7.62 -2.06
N VAL A 37 8.32 7.48 -0.90
CA VAL A 37 8.81 8.62 -0.11
C VAL A 37 9.81 9.44 -0.90
N HIS A 38 10.78 8.80 -1.56
CA HIS A 38 11.75 9.47 -2.42
C HIS A 38 11.05 10.24 -3.55
N GLN A 39 10.15 9.58 -4.29
CA GLN A 39 9.44 10.17 -5.42
C GLN A 39 8.61 11.40 -5.01
N LEU A 40 7.88 11.30 -3.89
CA LEU A 40 7.10 12.40 -3.36
C LEU A 40 8.00 13.54 -2.85
N ALA A 41 9.08 13.25 -2.12
CA ALA A 41 9.98 14.27 -1.58
C ALA A 41 10.68 15.06 -2.68
N VAL A 42 11.25 14.37 -3.67
CA VAL A 42 11.90 15.02 -4.82
C VAL A 42 10.88 15.81 -5.66
N SER A 43 9.64 15.34 -5.76
CA SER A 43 8.59 16.06 -6.52
C SER A 43 8.24 17.45 -5.95
N LEU A 44 8.54 17.71 -4.67
CA LEU A 44 8.33 19.02 -4.05
C LEU A 44 9.36 20.06 -4.51
N LEU A 45 10.52 19.62 -4.99
CA LEU A 45 11.65 20.47 -5.37
C LEU A 45 11.84 20.57 -6.88
N MET A 46 11.33 19.59 -7.64
CA MET A 46 11.59 19.51 -9.07
C MET A 46 10.96 20.62 -9.88
N GLU A 47 11.71 21.11 -10.85
CA GLU A 47 11.22 21.89 -11.96
C GLU A 47 11.26 21.09 -13.26
N GLY A 48 10.09 20.87 -13.86
CA GLY A 48 10.00 20.16 -15.13
C GLY A 48 10.67 20.92 -16.29
N PRO A 49 11.09 20.20 -17.35
CA PRO A 49 11.75 20.81 -18.49
C PRO A 49 10.85 21.87 -19.14
N ARG A 50 11.43 23.05 -19.40
CA ARG A 50 10.76 24.18 -20.07
C ARG A 50 11.30 24.31 -21.50
N PRO A 51 10.55 24.93 -22.44
CA PRO A 51 11.06 25.18 -23.78
C PRO A 51 12.42 25.89 -23.72
N GLY A 52 13.47 25.28 -24.29
CA GLY A 52 14.82 25.83 -24.31
C GLY A 52 15.65 25.65 -23.03
N GLN A 53 15.16 24.92 -22.02
CA GLN A 53 15.88 24.64 -20.78
C GLN A 53 15.90 23.14 -20.48
N SER A 54 17.05 22.62 -20.04
CA SER A 54 17.16 21.25 -19.56
C SER A 54 16.35 21.07 -18.26
N ALA A 55 15.95 19.83 -17.99
CA ALA A 55 15.44 19.44 -16.69
C ALA A 55 16.47 19.74 -15.58
N ASP A 56 15.98 20.09 -14.39
CA ASP A 56 16.84 20.21 -13.22
C ASP A 56 17.21 18.83 -12.65
N ILE A 57 18.16 18.82 -11.70
CA ILE A 57 18.64 17.57 -11.10
C ILE A 57 17.52 16.82 -10.34
N PHE A 58 16.57 17.54 -9.74
CA PHE A 58 15.47 16.93 -9.00
C PHE A 58 14.49 16.24 -9.94
N PHE A 59 14.19 16.83 -11.10
CA PHE A 59 13.40 16.19 -12.14
C PHE A 59 14.12 14.96 -12.68
N THR A 60 15.43 15.03 -12.93
CA THR A 60 16.22 13.86 -13.33
C THR A 60 16.15 12.73 -12.29
N LEU A 61 16.29 13.06 -11.00
CA LEU A 61 16.14 12.09 -9.91
C LEU A 61 14.71 11.53 -9.82
N HIS A 62 13.70 12.37 -10.06
CA HIS A 62 12.30 11.95 -10.12
C HIS A 62 12.09 10.94 -11.25
N GLU A 63 12.54 11.30 -12.45
CA GLU A 63 12.37 10.52 -13.67
C GLU A 63 13.06 9.14 -13.57
N TYR A 64 14.38 9.11 -13.38
CA TYR A 64 15.11 7.84 -13.31
C TYR A 64 14.76 7.04 -12.04
N GLY A 65 14.52 7.73 -10.92
CA GLY A 65 14.01 7.08 -9.72
C GLY A 65 12.62 6.48 -9.95
N GLY A 66 11.79 7.10 -10.80
CA GLY A 66 10.48 6.62 -11.18
C GLY A 66 10.57 5.34 -12.02
N TYR A 67 11.55 5.25 -12.92
CA TYR A 67 11.83 4.03 -13.68
C TYR A 67 12.25 2.87 -12.77
N ALA A 68 13.15 3.15 -11.81
CA ALA A 68 13.54 2.15 -10.80
C ALA A 68 12.34 1.72 -9.94
N ALA A 69 11.52 2.67 -9.49
CA ALA A 69 10.31 2.40 -8.72
C ALA A 69 9.29 1.55 -9.49
N PHE A 70 9.12 1.81 -10.79
CA PHE A 70 8.27 0.99 -11.68
C PHE A 70 8.79 -0.45 -11.77
N GLY A 71 10.10 -0.65 -11.89
CA GLY A 71 10.71 -1.98 -11.86
C GLY A 71 10.42 -2.74 -10.56
N ILE A 72 10.61 -2.09 -9.41
CA ILE A 72 10.27 -2.64 -8.09
C ILE A 72 8.78 -3.00 -8.00
N LEU A 73 7.91 -2.12 -8.49
CA LEU A 73 6.46 -2.33 -8.50
C LEU A 73 6.06 -3.53 -9.37
N CYS A 74 6.67 -3.70 -10.54
CA CYS A 74 6.46 -4.87 -11.40
C CYS A 74 6.86 -6.17 -10.69
N VAL A 75 8.03 -6.19 -10.03
CA VAL A 75 8.46 -7.36 -9.24
C VAL A 75 7.48 -7.65 -8.11
N PHE A 76 7.00 -6.62 -7.41
CA PHE A 76 6.01 -6.78 -6.35
C PHE A 76 4.67 -7.33 -6.86
N TRP A 77 4.19 -6.87 -8.01
CA TRP A 77 2.99 -7.38 -8.65
C TRP A 77 3.15 -8.83 -9.09
N ILE A 78 4.24 -9.17 -9.78
CA ILE A 78 4.56 -10.55 -10.19
C ILE A 78 4.58 -11.46 -8.96
N TRP A 79 5.29 -11.04 -7.91
CA TRP A 79 5.33 -11.79 -6.66
C TRP A 79 3.94 -11.99 -6.05
N SER A 80 3.12 -10.93 -5.99
CA SER A 80 1.77 -10.96 -5.42
C SER A 80 0.81 -11.87 -6.21
N ILE A 81 1.00 -11.99 -7.53
CA ILE A 81 0.19 -12.86 -8.40
C ILE A 81 0.64 -14.32 -8.30
N VAL A 82 1.95 -14.57 -8.34
CA VAL A 82 2.53 -15.93 -8.34
C VAL A 82 2.42 -16.58 -6.96
N ARG A 83 2.64 -15.81 -5.89
CA ARG A 83 2.61 -16.30 -4.50
C ARG A 83 1.16 -16.42 -4.00
N ARG A 84 0.52 -17.54 -4.29
CA ARG A 84 -0.81 -17.88 -3.77
C ARG A 84 -0.75 -18.26 -2.28
N GLY A 85 -0.72 -17.31 -1.35
CA GLY A 85 -0.79 -17.69 0.07
C GLY A 85 -0.68 -16.60 1.14
N GLU A 86 -0.09 -15.44 0.86
CA GLU A 86 0.15 -14.42 1.91
C GLU A 86 -1.03 -13.48 2.07
N THR A 87 -1.37 -12.73 1.03
CA THR A 87 -2.62 -11.95 0.98
C THR A 87 -3.32 -12.31 -0.31
N LYS A 88 -4.55 -12.82 -0.24
CA LYS A 88 -5.32 -13.12 -1.44
C LYS A 88 -5.57 -11.80 -2.18
N LEU A 89 -5.33 -11.74 -3.50
CA LEU A 89 -5.64 -10.55 -4.33
C LEU A 89 -7.08 -10.06 -4.11
N GLY A 90 -7.98 -11.00 -3.86
CA GLY A 90 -9.35 -10.72 -3.52
C GLY A 90 -9.59 -9.90 -2.24
N ALA A 91 -8.69 -9.99 -1.26
CA ALA A 91 -8.72 -9.17 -0.05
C ALA A 91 -8.18 -7.75 -0.32
N LEU A 92 -7.20 -7.60 -1.22
CA LEU A 92 -6.70 -6.30 -1.68
C LEU A 92 -7.73 -5.57 -2.56
N PHE A 93 -8.43 -6.33 -3.40
CA PHE A 93 -9.43 -5.83 -4.35
C PHE A 93 -10.81 -6.42 -4.05
N PRO A 94 -11.43 -6.02 -2.93
CA PRO A 94 -12.71 -6.59 -2.49
C PRO A 94 -13.89 -6.18 -3.38
N TRP A 95 -13.73 -5.13 -4.19
CA TRP A 95 -14.78 -4.44 -4.96
C TRP A 95 -15.55 -5.32 -5.94
N PHE A 96 -14.98 -6.46 -6.32
CA PHE A 96 -15.59 -7.43 -7.24
C PHE A 96 -16.40 -8.53 -6.51
N SER A 97 -16.56 -8.45 -5.19
CA SER A 97 -17.30 -9.43 -4.39
C SER A 97 -18.15 -8.74 -3.33
N SER A 98 -19.47 -8.94 -3.43
CA SER A 98 -20.43 -8.40 -2.46
C SER A 98 -20.13 -8.83 -1.02
N ASP A 99 -19.66 -10.06 -0.81
CA ASP A 99 -19.33 -10.56 0.52
C ASP A 99 -18.09 -9.89 1.11
N ARG A 100 -17.06 -9.64 0.27
CA ARG A 100 -15.86 -8.92 0.72
C ARG A 100 -16.12 -7.45 0.96
N VAL A 101 -16.94 -6.81 0.13
CA VAL A 101 -17.39 -5.44 0.36
C VAL A 101 -18.17 -5.34 1.68
N LYS A 102 -19.08 -6.27 1.97
CA LYS A 102 -19.77 -6.34 3.27
C LYS A 102 -18.80 -6.50 4.44
N ALA A 103 -17.76 -7.34 4.29
CA ALA A 103 -16.73 -7.50 5.31
C ALA A 103 -15.96 -6.20 5.57
N VAL A 104 -15.57 -5.47 4.52
CA VAL A 104 -14.91 -4.15 4.63
C VAL A 104 -15.82 -3.13 5.31
N ILE A 105 -17.10 -3.05 4.92
CA ILE A 105 -18.06 -2.12 5.53
C ILE A 105 -18.29 -2.45 7.00
N THR A 106 -18.41 -3.73 7.33
CA THR A 106 -18.59 -4.19 8.72
C THR A 106 -17.39 -3.79 9.57
N ASP A 107 -16.19 -4.05 9.05
CA ASP A 107 -14.94 -3.69 9.71
C ASP A 107 -14.79 -2.17 9.88
N LEU A 108 -15.14 -1.38 8.86
CA LEU A 108 -15.17 0.08 8.93
C LEU A 108 -16.12 0.60 10.03
N ARG A 109 -17.31 0.01 10.16
CA ARG A 109 -18.25 0.38 11.22
C ARG A 109 -17.72 0.06 12.61
N LEU A 110 -17.02 -1.06 12.77
CA LEU A 110 -16.37 -1.42 14.03
C LEU A 110 -15.28 -0.40 14.38
N HIS A 111 -14.41 -0.05 13.42
CA HIS A 111 -13.37 0.95 13.61
C HIS A 111 -13.96 2.31 13.99
N ALA A 112 -15.04 2.74 13.33
CA ALA A 112 -15.73 3.98 13.65
C ALA A 112 -16.33 3.98 15.07
N LEU A 113 -16.88 2.85 15.52
CA LEU A 113 -17.41 2.69 16.87
C LEU A 113 -16.31 2.73 17.94
N GLU A 114 -15.19 2.06 17.69
CA GLU A 114 -14.01 2.06 18.57
C GLU A 114 -13.41 3.47 18.67
N LEU A 115 -13.26 4.15 17.54
CA LEU A 115 -12.78 5.54 17.50
C LEU A 115 -13.71 6.50 18.26
N ARG A 116 -15.04 6.33 18.12
CA ARG A 116 -16.03 7.09 18.90
C ARG A 116 -15.88 6.85 20.41
N ARG A 117 -15.45 5.65 20.81
CA ARG A 117 -15.14 5.28 22.20
C ARG A 117 -13.72 5.68 22.62
N ARG A 118 -13.00 6.44 21.79
CA ARG A 118 -11.58 6.82 21.97
C ARG A 118 -10.66 5.61 22.18
N ARG A 119 -11.01 4.49 21.56
CA ARG A 119 -10.19 3.29 21.50
C ARG A 119 -9.64 3.17 20.09
N LEU A 120 -8.38 2.75 19.99
CA LEU A 120 -7.82 2.39 18.71
C LEU A 120 -8.17 0.93 18.39
N PRO A 121 -8.66 0.66 17.18
CA PRO A 121 -8.89 -0.70 16.70
C PRO A 121 -7.60 -1.51 16.72
N ALA A 122 -7.64 -2.80 17.07
CA ALA A 122 -6.44 -3.62 17.06
C ALA A 122 -5.78 -3.65 15.66
N ALA A 123 -4.46 -3.50 15.60
CA ALA A 123 -3.65 -3.59 14.38
C ALA A 123 -3.49 -5.04 13.90
N ASP A 124 -4.60 -5.62 13.44
CA ASP A 124 -4.65 -6.95 12.81
C ASP A 124 -4.87 -6.83 11.30
N ASP A 125 -4.55 -7.89 10.55
CA ASP A 125 -4.79 -7.96 9.09
C ASP A 125 -6.29 -8.14 8.82
N ARG A 126 -7.04 -7.04 8.95
CA ARG A 126 -8.50 -6.98 8.82
C ARG A 126 -8.92 -6.60 7.39
N PRO A 127 -10.16 -6.92 6.98
CA PRO A 127 -10.65 -6.63 5.63
C PRO A 127 -10.45 -5.18 5.18
N LEU A 128 -10.66 -4.20 6.06
CA LEU A 128 -10.45 -2.79 5.73
C LEU A 128 -8.97 -2.46 5.47
N ALA A 129 -8.07 -2.97 6.31
CA ALA A 129 -6.62 -2.74 6.17
C ALA A 129 -6.09 -3.31 4.85
N SER A 130 -6.49 -4.53 4.50
CA SER A 130 -6.16 -5.15 3.21
C SER A 130 -6.72 -4.33 2.02
N ALA A 131 -7.95 -3.83 2.10
CA ALA A 131 -8.54 -3.00 1.06
C ALA A 131 -7.82 -1.66 0.89
N ILE A 132 -7.44 -1.00 1.99
CA ILE A 132 -6.65 0.23 1.98
C ILE A 132 -5.28 -0.03 1.33
N HIS A 133 -4.62 -1.13 1.68
CA HIS A 133 -3.35 -1.53 1.06
C HIS A 133 -3.49 -1.71 -0.46
N GLY A 134 -4.57 -2.36 -0.90
CA GLY A 134 -4.90 -2.49 -2.32
C GLY A 134 -5.14 -1.14 -3.02
N LEU A 135 -5.82 -0.20 -2.36
CA LEU A 135 -5.99 1.16 -2.90
C LEU A 135 -4.64 1.86 -3.07
N GLY A 136 -3.75 1.79 -2.08
CA GLY A 136 -2.39 2.33 -2.19
C GLY A 136 -1.62 1.72 -3.38
N LEU A 137 -1.72 0.40 -3.56
CA LEU A 137 -1.10 -0.30 -4.68
C LEU A 137 -1.66 0.15 -6.05
N LEU A 138 -2.97 0.41 -6.16
CA LEU A 138 -3.57 0.96 -7.38
C LEU A 138 -3.12 2.40 -7.64
N THR A 139 -3.10 3.24 -6.61
CA THR A 139 -2.65 4.64 -6.71
C THR A 139 -1.21 4.69 -7.23
N VAL A 140 -0.27 3.93 -6.64
CA VAL A 140 1.13 3.92 -7.11
C VAL A 140 1.26 3.34 -8.52
N THR A 141 0.42 2.35 -8.88
CA THR A 141 0.41 1.79 -10.23
C THR A 141 -0.03 2.81 -11.27
N LEU A 142 -1.09 3.59 -11.00
CA LEU A 142 -1.55 4.65 -11.90
C LEU A 142 -0.52 5.78 -12.04
N MET A 143 0.15 6.16 -10.96
CA MET A 143 1.27 7.11 -11.03
C MET A 143 2.40 6.57 -11.90
N ALA A 144 2.83 5.33 -11.66
CA ALA A 144 3.94 4.75 -12.40
C ALA A 144 3.62 4.61 -13.90
N LEU A 145 2.40 4.20 -14.25
CA LEU A 145 1.93 4.12 -15.64
C LEU A 145 1.91 5.50 -16.32
N THR A 146 1.36 6.51 -15.66
CA THR A 146 1.31 7.87 -16.23
C THR A 146 2.69 8.51 -16.41
N GLY A 147 3.70 8.07 -15.64
CA GLY A 147 5.10 8.49 -15.83
C GLY A 147 5.85 7.69 -16.90
N ILE A 148 5.69 6.36 -16.95
CA ILE A 148 6.47 5.50 -17.85
C ILE A 148 5.94 5.51 -19.29
N LEU A 149 4.61 5.56 -19.49
CA LEU A 149 4.01 5.42 -20.82
C LEU A 149 4.49 6.50 -21.82
N PRO A 150 4.59 7.80 -21.45
CA PRO A 150 5.25 8.80 -22.29
C PRO A 150 6.71 8.47 -22.61
N ALA A 151 7.48 8.03 -21.61
CA ALA A 151 8.91 7.77 -21.75
C ALA A 151 9.22 6.64 -22.74
N VAL A 152 8.33 5.64 -22.84
CA VAL A 152 8.47 4.53 -23.79
C VAL A 152 7.71 4.74 -25.10
N GLY A 153 7.14 5.92 -25.34
CA GLY A 153 6.45 6.27 -26.59
C GLY A 153 5.12 5.55 -26.82
N LEU A 154 4.46 5.08 -25.75
CA LEU A 154 3.19 4.35 -25.82
C LEU A 154 1.94 5.25 -25.74
N VAL A 155 2.12 6.56 -25.84
CA VAL A 155 1.05 7.58 -25.79
C VAL A 155 1.32 8.67 -26.82
N LEU A 156 0.24 9.28 -27.31
CA LEU A 156 0.34 10.39 -28.25
C LEU A 156 0.91 11.63 -27.55
N PRO A 157 1.78 12.44 -28.21
CA PRO A 157 2.36 13.65 -27.62
C PRO A 157 1.30 14.63 -27.07
N GLU A 158 0.17 14.72 -27.75
CA GLU A 158 -0.99 15.55 -27.39
C GLU A 158 -1.68 15.13 -26.09
N SER A 159 -1.48 13.89 -25.63
CA SER A 159 -1.98 13.40 -24.33
C SER A 159 -1.15 13.88 -23.13
N GLY A 160 -0.02 14.56 -23.36
CA GLY A 160 0.91 14.96 -22.30
C GLY A 160 0.27 15.77 -21.17
N ARG A 161 -0.62 16.73 -21.49
CA ARG A 161 -1.33 17.52 -20.47
C ARG A 161 -2.24 16.68 -19.59
N LEU A 162 -2.98 15.75 -20.19
CA LEU A 162 -3.86 14.85 -19.46
C LEU A 162 -3.05 13.94 -18.54
N LEU A 163 -2.00 13.31 -19.07
CA LEU A 163 -1.15 12.38 -18.31
C LEU A 163 -0.47 13.07 -17.13
N ILE A 164 0.09 14.27 -17.31
CA ILE A 164 0.68 15.05 -16.21
C ILE A 164 -0.38 15.44 -15.18
N SER A 165 -1.57 15.86 -15.61
CA SER A 165 -2.67 16.19 -14.71
C SER A 165 -3.10 14.98 -13.87
N THR A 166 -3.27 13.82 -14.53
CA THR A 166 -3.59 12.55 -13.87
C THR A 166 -2.47 12.13 -12.92
N HIS A 167 -1.22 12.20 -13.33
CA HIS A 167 -0.07 11.88 -12.49
C HIS A 167 -0.04 12.73 -11.22
N LYS A 168 -0.25 14.05 -11.33
CA LYS A 168 -0.32 14.98 -10.19
C LYS A 168 -1.51 14.71 -9.29
N LEU A 169 -2.68 14.39 -9.85
CA LEU A 169 -3.85 14.00 -9.07
C LEU A 169 -3.53 12.78 -8.19
N PHE A 170 -2.96 11.72 -8.78
CA PHE A 170 -2.61 10.53 -8.02
C PHE A 170 -1.43 10.76 -7.06
N ALA A 171 -0.52 11.68 -7.35
CA ALA A 171 0.51 12.11 -6.40
C ALA A 171 -0.10 12.73 -5.14
N ASN A 172 -1.11 13.59 -5.27
CA ASN A 172 -1.84 14.16 -4.12
C ASN A 172 -2.59 13.08 -3.34
N LEU A 173 -3.22 12.13 -4.03
CA LEU A 173 -3.86 10.98 -3.38
C LEU A 173 -2.83 10.09 -2.66
N MET A 174 -1.63 9.93 -3.23
CA MET A 174 -0.54 9.18 -2.60
C MET A 174 0.00 9.88 -1.35
N TRP A 175 0.12 11.21 -1.35
CA TRP A 175 0.42 11.98 -0.14
C TRP A 175 -0.62 11.73 0.96
N ALA A 176 -1.90 11.84 0.62
CA ALA A 176 -2.98 11.57 1.57
C ALA A 176 -2.95 10.13 2.09
N TYR A 177 -2.73 9.16 1.20
CA TYR A 177 -2.55 7.76 1.55
C TYR A 177 -1.37 7.55 2.50
N LEU A 178 -0.19 8.09 2.17
CA LEU A 178 1.02 7.94 2.97
C LEU A 178 0.83 8.52 4.37
N ILE A 179 0.29 9.74 4.49
CA ILE A 179 0.04 10.39 5.77
C ILE A 179 -0.95 9.57 6.61
N ALA A 180 -2.08 9.17 6.04
CA ALA A 180 -3.10 8.43 6.76
C ALA A 180 -2.61 7.02 7.17
N HIS A 181 -2.04 6.28 6.22
CA HIS A 181 -1.64 4.89 6.41
C HIS A 181 -0.39 4.76 7.31
N ALA A 182 0.68 5.50 6.98
CA ALA A 182 1.89 5.46 7.80
C ALA A 182 1.67 6.15 9.15
N GLY A 183 0.89 7.24 9.21
CA GLY A 183 0.52 7.90 10.46
C GLY A 183 -0.24 6.96 11.40
N LEU A 184 -1.19 6.17 10.89
CA LEU A 184 -1.88 5.17 11.69
C LEU A 184 -0.94 4.06 12.16
N ALA A 185 -0.05 3.56 11.30
CA ALA A 185 0.94 2.56 11.68
C ALA A 185 1.88 3.06 12.79
N VAL A 186 2.35 4.31 12.70
CA VAL A 186 3.17 4.95 13.75
C VAL A 186 2.37 5.15 15.04
N LEU A 187 1.10 5.53 14.95
CA LEU A 187 0.23 5.68 16.12
C LEU A 187 0.08 4.35 16.89
N HIS A 188 -0.17 3.24 16.19
CA HIS A 188 -0.21 1.91 16.81
C HIS A 188 1.14 1.50 17.40
N GLU A 189 2.26 1.88 16.79
CA GLU A 189 3.59 1.65 17.34
C GLU A 189 3.78 2.39 18.67
N VAL A 190 3.45 3.70 18.71
CA VAL A 190 3.59 4.56 19.89
C VAL A 190 2.73 4.06 21.06
N ILE A 191 1.60 3.40 20.77
CA ILE A 191 0.68 2.86 21.78
C ILE A 191 1.07 1.44 22.22
N GLY A 192 2.12 0.87 21.61
CA GLY A 192 2.75 -0.37 22.04
C GLY A 192 2.27 -1.63 21.33
N GLU A 193 1.51 -1.51 20.23
CA GLU A 193 1.03 -2.67 19.46
C GLU A 193 2.13 -3.32 18.59
N ARG A 194 3.32 -2.70 18.54
CA ARG A 194 4.54 -3.18 17.85
C ARG A 194 4.28 -3.55 16.38
N VAL A 195 3.62 -2.67 15.64
CA VAL A 195 3.25 -2.88 14.24
C VAL A 195 4.47 -2.80 13.32
N LEU A 196 5.39 -1.86 13.53
CA LEU A 196 6.58 -1.71 12.68
C LEU A 196 7.51 -2.93 12.79
N PRO A 197 7.85 -3.46 13.99
CA PRO A 197 8.60 -4.70 14.10
C PRO A 197 7.89 -5.88 13.46
N LYS A 198 6.56 -6.02 13.59
CA LYS A 198 5.81 -7.11 12.93
C LYS A 198 5.90 -7.02 11.40
N MET A 199 5.85 -5.80 10.84
CA MET A 199 5.95 -5.57 9.40
C MET A 199 7.35 -5.81 8.83
N PHE A 200 8.43 -5.50 9.56
CA PHE A 200 9.80 -5.54 9.01
C PHE A 200 10.72 -6.58 9.64
N SER A 201 10.33 -7.24 10.73
CA SER A 201 11.15 -8.28 11.38
C SER A 201 11.25 -9.54 10.53
N LYS A 202 12.43 -10.16 10.59
CA LYS A 202 12.76 -11.44 9.97
C LYS A 202 12.15 -12.64 10.71
N ASN A 203 11.76 -12.47 11.97
CA ASN A 203 11.30 -13.56 12.82
C ASN A 203 9.78 -13.71 12.74
N GLY A 204 9.33 -14.79 12.10
CA GLY A 204 8.05 -15.44 12.37
C GLY A 204 8.27 -16.56 13.38
#